data_AF-A0A9D1JXU9-F1
#
_entry.id   AF-A0A9D1JXU9-F1
#
_cell.length_a   1.000
_cell.length_b   1.000
_cell.length_c   1.000
_cell.angle_alpha   90.00
_cell.angle_beta   90.00
_cell.angle_gamma   90.00
#
_symmetry.space_group_name_H-M   'P 1'
#
loop_
_entity.id
_entity.type
_entity.pdbx_description
1 polymer ?
#
loop_
_entity_poly.entity_id
_entity_poly.type
_entity_poly.pdbx_seq_one_letter_code
_entity_poly.pdbx_strand_id
1 'polypeptide(L)'
;MTNKNFNHLMLLYEKAYKMCCQIREIIENGKIEDLDDILRNKGEIFKSILRFEKTLKTTQEEETKRLEFRKKIEEFERVNIELLKERQENLKKELQKVSKSKKITKAYMATIPDKQSTIDIVE
;
A
#
# COMPACT_ATOMS: atom_id res chain seq x y z
N MET A 1 10.53 -35.21 -16.63
CA MET A 1 10.35 -35.21 -15.16
C MET A 1 10.44 -33.77 -14.69
N THR A 2 9.37 -33.20 -14.16
CA THR A 2 9.36 -31.80 -13.69
C THR A 2 10.21 -31.68 -12.45
N ASN A 3 11.14 -30.72 -12.43
CA ASN A 3 12.06 -30.51 -11.32
C ASN A 3 11.25 -30.10 -10.07
N LYS A 4 11.25 -30.91 -9.01
CA LYS A 4 10.51 -30.61 -7.76
C LYS A 4 10.87 -29.25 -7.19
N ASN A 5 12.13 -28.83 -7.35
CA ASN A 5 12.60 -27.53 -6.88
C ASN A 5 12.05 -26.38 -7.75
N PHE A 6 11.84 -26.61 -9.04
CA PHE A 6 11.19 -25.64 -9.93
C PHE A 6 9.71 -25.47 -9.58
N ASN A 7 8.99 -26.58 -9.30
CA ASN A 7 7.60 -26.49 -8.84
C ASN A 7 7.48 -25.73 -7.53
N HIS A 8 8.40 -25.93 -6.59
CA HIS A 8 8.44 -25.16 -5.35
C HIS A 8 8.69 -23.67 -5.62
N LEU A 9 9.61 -23.33 -6.51
CA LEU A 9 9.86 -21.96 -6.94
C LEU A 9 8.60 -21.32 -7.54
N MET A 10 7.84 -22.04 -8.36
CA MET A 10 6.58 -21.54 -8.93
C MET A 10 5.52 -21.26 -7.85
N LEU A 11 5.43 -22.09 -6.82
CA LEU A 11 4.54 -21.82 -5.67
C LEU A 11 4.94 -20.54 -4.93
N LEU A 12 6.24 -20.26 -4.80
CA LEU A 12 6.70 -19.00 -4.21
C LEU A 12 6.32 -17.79 -5.08
N TYR A 13 6.46 -17.91 -6.40
CA TYR A 13 6.02 -16.89 -7.36
C TYR A 13 4.53 -16.62 -7.30
N GLU A 14 3.69 -17.66 -7.26
CA GLU A 14 2.25 -17.52 -7.09
C GLU A 14 1.89 -16.84 -5.77
N LYS A 15 2.59 -17.20 -4.68
CA LYS A 15 2.38 -16.56 -3.38
C LYS A 15 2.76 -15.09 -3.42
N ALA A 16 3.90 -14.74 -4.01
CA ALA A 16 4.31 -13.35 -4.22
C ALA A 16 3.26 -12.58 -5.04
N TYR A 17 2.75 -13.16 -6.12
CA TYR A 17 1.71 -12.57 -6.94
C TYR A 17 0.42 -12.30 -6.14
N LYS A 18 -0.06 -13.28 -5.36
CA LYS A 18 -1.23 -13.10 -4.48
C LYS A 18 -1.04 -11.96 -3.50
N MET A 19 0.16 -11.80 -2.92
CA MET A 19 0.45 -10.69 -2.03
C MET A 19 0.43 -9.34 -2.77
N CYS A 20 0.86 -9.28 -4.03
CA CYS A 20 0.74 -8.07 -4.86
C CYS A 20 -0.73 -7.69 -5.06
N CYS A 21 -1.62 -8.68 -5.30
CA CYS A 21 -3.06 -8.44 -5.41
C CYS A 21 -3.66 -7.95 -4.09
N GLN A 22 -3.31 -8.57 -2.96
CA GLN A 22 -3.78 -8.14 -1.63
C GLN A 22 -3.35 -6.71 -1.30
N ILE A 23 -2.11 -6.33 -1.64
CA ILE A 23 -1.65 -4.94 -1.47
C ILE A 23 -2.54 -3.98 -2.25
N ARG A 24 -2.89 -4.32 -3.50
CA ARG A 24 -3.78 -3.47 -4.31
C ARG A 24 -5.13 -3.29 -3.65
N GLU A 25 -5.77 -4.38 -3.24
CA GLU A 25 -7.07 -4.34 -2.57
C GLU A 25 -7.03 -3.47 -1.30
N ILE A 26 -5.95 -3.52 -0.55
CA ILE A 26 -5.80 -2.70 0.67
C ILE A 26 -5.65 -1.22 0.33
N ILE A 27 -4.86 -0.88 -0.70
CA ILE A 27 -4.70 0.50 -1.18
C ILE A 27 -6.05 1.06 -1.64
N GLU A 28 -6.78 0.31 -2.45
CA GLU A 28 -8.08 0.70 -3.00
C GLU A 28 -9.14 0.87 -1.91
N ASN A 29 -9.13 -0.01 -0.89
CA ASN A 29 -10.03 0.09 0.26
C ASN A 29 -9.59 1.13 1.31
N GLY A 30 -8.41 1.74 1.14
CA GLY A 30 -7.89 2.77 2.04
C GLY A 30 -7.44 2.28 3.42
N LYS A 31 -7.29 0.96 3.63
CA LYS A 31 -6.90 0.34 4.92
C LYS A 31 -5.38 0.27 5.08
N ILE A 32 -4.70 1.41 4.95
CA ILE A 32 -3.24 1.45 4.81
C ILE A 32 -2.52 0.91 6.06
N GLU A 33 -3.13 0.99 7.24
CA GLU A 33 -2.65 0.34 8.47
C GLU A 33 -2.37 -1.16 8.32
N ASP A 34 -3.05 -1.87 7.41
CA ASP A 34 -2.86 -3.31 7.20
C ASP A 34 -1.68 -3.64 6.24
N LEU A 35 -1.02 -2.62 5.65
CA LEU A 35 0.01 -2.84 4.61
C LEU A 35 1.34 -3.33 5.18
N ASP A 36 1.73 -2.91 6.39
CA ASP A 36 3.09 -3.12 6.91
C ASP A 36 3.44 -4.61 7.06
N ASP A 37 2.53 -5.40 7.65
CA ASP A 37 2.74 -6.84 7.83
C ASP A 37 2.78 -7.57 6.48
N ILE A 38 1.96 -7.15 5.51
CA ILE A 38 1.94 -7.75 4.17
C ILE A 38 3.21 -7.41 3.40
N LEU A 39 3.72 -6.18 3.49
CA LEU A 39 4.98 -5.78 2.88
C LEU A 39 6.15 -6.56 3.47
N ARG A 40 6.20 -6.71 4.80
CA ARG A 40 7.24 -7.50 5.48
C ARG A 40 7.23 -8.94 4.99
N ASN A 41 6.05 -9.57 4.98
CA ASN A 41 5.88 -10.95 4.52
C ASN A 41 6.24 -11.10 3.03
N LYS A 42 5.90 -10.13 2.19
CA LYS A 42 6.24 -10.12 0.75
C LYS A 42 7.75 -10.07 0.56
N GLY A 43 8.44 -9.25 1.35
CA GLY A 43 9.91 -9.17 1.37
C GLY A 43 10.57 -10.50 1.68
N GLU A 44 10.06 -11.24 2.67
CA GLU A 44 10.57 -12.58 3.01
C GLU A 44 10.35 -13.62 1.90
N ILE A 45 9.23 -13.53 1.17
CA ILE A 45 9.00 -14.36 -0.01
C ILE A 45 10.00 -14.03 -1.11
N PHE A 46 10.22 -12.76 -1.43
CA PHE A 46 11.20 -12.40 -2.45
C PHE A 46 12.62 -12.84 -2.08
N LYS A 47 13.03 -12.73 -0.82
CA LYS A 47 14.29 -13.29 -0.34
C LYS A 47 14.35 -14.81 -0.55
N SER A 48 13.24 -15.51 -0.35
CA SER A 48 13.15 -16.97 -0.55
C SER A 48 13.24 -17.35 -2.03
N ILE A 49 12.55 -16.62 -2.91
CA ILE A 49 12.65 -16.75 -4.37
C ILE A 49 14.12 -16.58 -4.80
N LEU A 50 14.77 -15.48 -4.40
CA LEU A 50 16.16 -15.19 -4.75
C LEU A 50 17.13 -16.27 -4.28
N ARG A 51 16.90 -16.84 -3.10
CA ARG A 51 17.72 -17.95 -2.58
C ARG A 51 17.56 -19.21 -3.43
N PHE A 52 16.33 -19.59 -3.76
CA PHE A 52 16.07 -20.77 -4.58
C PHE A 52 16.62 -20.62 -6.00
N GLU A 53 16.43 -19.47 -6.63
CA GLU A 53 16.88 -19.22 -8.01
C GLU A 53 18.38 -19.36 -8.19
N LYS A 54 19.17 -18.88 -7.23
CA LYS A 54 20.64 -18.99 -7.28
C LYS A 54 21.13 -20.44 -7.34
N THR A 55 20.34 -21.36 -6.79
CA THR A 55 20.71 -22.78 -6.64
C THR A 55 20.07 -23.68 -7.70
N LEU A 56 19.11 -23.15 -8.46
CA LEU A 56 18.28 -23.96 -9.35
C LEU A 56 18.88 -24.03 -10.75
N LYS A 57 19.17 -25.24 -11.23
CA LYS A 57 19.39 -25.50 -12.65
C LYS A 57 18.04 -25.64 -13.34
N THR A 58 17.76 -24.77 -14.29
CA THR A 58 16.52 -24.72 -15.06
C THR A 58 16.77 -25.15 -16.51
N THR A 59 15.76 -25.75 -17.12
CA THR A 59 15.71 -25.90 -18.59
C THR A 59 15.31 -24.57 -19.24
N GLN A 60 15.48 -24.45 -20.56
CA GLN A 60 15.06 -23.26 -21.31
C GLN A 60 13.55 -22.97 -21.18
N GLU A 61 12.72 -24.01 -21.10
CA GLU A 61 11.27 -23.86 -20.92
C GLU A 61 10.93 -23.35 -19.51
N GLU A 62 11.60 -23.89 -18.49
CA GLU A 62 11.45 -23.46 -17.10
C GLU A 62 11.91 -22.01 -16.91
N GLU A 63 13.00 -21.62 -17.56
CA GLU A 63 13.50 -20.24 -17.58
C GLU A 63 12.47 -19.27 -18.17
N THR A 64 11.88 -19.64 -19.32
CA THR A 64 10.85 -18.84 -19.99
C THR A 64 9.65 -18.61 -19.07
N LYS A 65 9.12 -19.68 -18.47
CA LYS A 65 7.99 -19.59 -17.52
C LYS A 65 8.33 -18.72 -16.31
N ARG A 66 9.54 -18.84 -15.77
CA ARG A 66 10.01 -18.01 -14.65
C ARG A 66 10.04 -16.52 -15.02
N LEU A 67 10.54 -16.20 -16.22
CA LEU A 67 10.61 -14.83 -16.71
C LEU A 67 9.22 -14.22 -16.89
N GLU A 68 8.25 -14.99 -17.38
CA GLU A 68 6.85 -14.56 -17.49
C GLU A 68 6.26 -14.19 -16.13
N PHE A 69 6.47 -15.03 -15.11
CA PHE A 69 6.02 -14.73 -13.74
C PHE A 69 6.68 -13.49 -13.16
N ARG A 70 7.99 -13.30 -13.36
CA ARG A 70 8.70 -12.08 -12.94
C ARG A 70 8.09 -10.84 -13.56
N LYS A 71 7.94 -10.82 -14.89
CA LYS A 71 7.33 -9.70 -15.60
C LYS A 71 5.93 -9.38 -15.10
N LYS A 72 5.12 -10.42 -14.86
CA LYS A 72 3.76 -10.26 -14.33
C LYS A 72 3.76 -9.60 -12.95
N ILE A 73 4.66 -10.02 -12.06
CA ILE A 73 4.79 -9.42 -10.72
C ILE A 73 5.32 -7.99 -10.80
N GLU A 74 6.33 -7.73 -11.62
CA GLU A 74 6.88 -6.39 -11.83
C GLU A 74 5.83 -5.39 -12.33
N GLU A 75 4.99 -5.81 -13.28
CA GLU A 75 3.87 -4.98 -13.76
C GLU A 75 2.88 -4.66 -12.64
N PHE A 76 2.52 -5.65 -11.82
CA PHE A 76 1.63 -5.46 -10.68
C PHE A 76 2.22 -4.51 -9.63
N GLU A 77 3.50 -4.67 -9.31
CA GLU A 77 4.22 -3.79 -8.39
C GLU A 77 4.27 -2.35 -8.91
N ARG A 78 4.53 -2.15 -10.20
CA ARG A 78 4.53 -0.81 -10.81
C ARG A 78 3.19 -0.12 -10.62
N VAL A 79 2.09 -0.83 -10.91
CA VAL A 79 0.74 -0.28 -10.73
C VAL A 79 0.46 0.02 -9.25
N ASN A 80 0.84 -0.87 -8.33
CA ASN A 80 0.63 -0.66 -6.90
C ASN A 80 1.40 0.56 -6.37
N ILE A 81 2.62 0.80 -6.86
CA ILE A 81 3.42 1.99 -6.53
C ILE A 81 2.71 3.27 -6.98
N GLU A 82 2.16 3.29 -8.20
CA GLU A 82 1.43 4.46 -8.70
C GLU A 82 0.15 4.73 -7.90
N LEU A 83 -0.61 3.68 -7.54
CA LEU A 83 -1.77 3.82 -6.67
C LEU A 83 -1.42 4.37 -5.27
N LEU A 84 -0.30 3.92 -4.70
CA LEU A 84 0.19 4.46 -3.42
C LEU A 84 0.55 5.94 -3.52
N LYS A 85 1.21 6.37 -4.59
CA LYS A 85 1.54 7.78 -4.83
C LYS A 85 0.27 8.63 -4.99
N GLU A 86 -0.70 8.16 -5.75
CA GLU A 86 -1.97 8.85 -5.92
C GLU A 86 -2.69 8.99 -4.57
N ARG A 87 -2.75 7.92 -3.78
CA ARG A 87 -3.34 7.94 -2.44
C ARG A 87 -2.62 8.91 -1.52
N GLN A 88 -1.29 8.94 -1.53
CA GLN A 88 -0.49 9.87 -0.76
C GLN A 88 -0.82 11.33 -1.10
N GLU A 89 -0.95 11.66 -2.39
CA GLU A 89 -1.28 13.01 -2.83
C GLU A 89 -2.72 13.40 -2.44
N ASN A 90 -3.66 12.47 -2.50
CA ASN A 90 -5.04 12.69 -2.04
C ASN A 90 -5.11 12.98 -0.54
N LEU A 91 -4.42 12.19 0.29
CA LEU A 91 -4.33 12.42 1.74
C LEU A 91 -3.70 13.78 2.06
N LYS A 92 -2.67 14.21 1.30
CA LYS A 92 -2.05 15.52 1.45
C LYS A 92 -3.03 16.66 1.18
N LYS A 93 -3.86 16.54 0.13
CA LYS A 93 -4.92 17.51 -0.19
C LYS A 93 -5.98 17.57 0.92
N GLU A 94 -6.40 16.42 1.45
CA GLU A 94 -7.34 16.35 2.56
C GLU A 94 -6.79 17.01 3.83
N LEU A 95 -5.52 16.74 4.17
CA LEU A 95 -4.85 17.37 5.31
C LEU A 95 -4.79 18.90 5.17
N GLN A 96 -4.54 19.41 3.96
CA GLN A 96 -4.59 20.85 3.69
C GLN A 96 -5.99 21.44 3.90
N LYS A 97 -7.06 20.73 3.49
CA LYS A 97 -8.45 21.16 3.74
C LYS A 97 -8.76 21.21 5.23
N VAL A 98 -8.36 20.18 5.99
CA VAL A 98 -8.54 20.13 7.45
C VAL A 98 -7.79 21.29 8.12
N SER A 99 -6.56 21.59 7.69
CA SER A 99 -5.79 22.72 8.21
C SER A 99 -6.48 24.07 7.95
N LYS A 100 -7.04 24.27 6.75
CA LYS A 100 -7.84 25.47 6.44
C LYS A 100 -9.10 25.56 7.30
N SER A 101 -9.84 24.46 7.44
CA SER A 101 -11.03 24.39 8.30
C SER A 101 -10.69 24.75 9.75
N LYS A 102 -9.60 24.20 10.31
CA LYS A 102 -9.13 24.53 11.66
C LYS A 102 -8.83 26.02 11.85
N LYS A 103 -8.22 26.67 10.85
CA LYS A 103 -7.97 28.13 10.88
C LYS A 103 -9.28 28.92 10.89
N ILE A 104 -10.24 28.54 10.06
CA ILE A 104 -11.56 29.18 10.00
C ILE A 104 -12.30 29.00 11.33
N THR A 105 -12.35 27.78 11.88
CA THR A 105 -12.97 27.51 13.18
C THR A 105 -12.34 28.34 14.29
N LYS A 106 -11.00 28.43 14.32
CA LYS A 106 -10.29 29.27 15.31
C LYS A 106 -10.64 30.76 15.16
N ALA A 107 -10.66 31.27 13.93
CA ALA A 107 -11.05 32.65 13.67
C ALA A 107 -12.50 32.92 14.09
N TYR A 108 -13.42 32.00 13.76
CA TYR A 108 -14.82 32.10 14.15
C TYR A 108 -15.01 32.07 15.68
N MET A 109 -14.35 31.14 16.40
CA MET A 109 -14.39 31.10 17.87
C MET A 109 -13.91 32.41 18.50
N ALA A 110 -12.90 33.07 17.92
CA ALA A 110 -12.41 34.36 18.41
C ALA A 110 -13.41 35.52 18.20
N THR A 111 -14.42 35.35 17.33
CA THR A 111 -15.48 36.36 17.12
C THR A 111 -16.63 36.23 18.11
N ILE A 112 -16.68 35.16 18.91
CA ILE A 112 -17.65 35.00 19.98
C ILE A 112 -17.02 35.65 21.23
N PRO A 113 -17.46 36.86 21.64
CA PRO A 113 -16.96 37.45 22.87
C PRO A 113 -17.33 36.53 24.04
N ASP A 114 -16.33 36.24 24.88
CA ASP A 114 -16.54 35.56 26.16
C ASP A 114 -17.38 36.50 27.05
N LYS A 115 -18.70 36.37 26.96
CA LYS A 115 -19.60 37.16 27.78
C LYS A 115 -19.52 36.61 29.20
N GLN A 116 -18.72 37.24 30.05
CA GLN A 116 -19.26 37.59 31.36
C GLN A 116 -20.59 38.31 31.11
N SER A 117 -21.65 37.59 31.44
CA SER A 117 -23.05 37.90 31.20
C SER A 117 -23.41 39.30 31.72
N THR A 118 -23.66 40.24 30.80
CA THR A 118 -24.31 41.53 31.07
C THR A 118 -25.32 41.78 29.96
N ILE A 119 -26.35 40.92 29.91
CA ILE A 119 -27.63 41.35 29.37
C ILE A 119 -28.43 41.74 30.60
N ASP A 120 -28.32 42.98 31.02
CA ASP A 120 -29.26 43.55 31.97
C ASP A 120 -30.61 43.65 31.24
N ILE A 121 -31.51 42.75 31.58
CA ILE A 121 -32.92 42.85 31.20
C ILE A 121 -33.48 43.97 32.09
N VAL A 122 -33.75 45.11 31.47
CA VAL A 122 -34.43 46.23 32.14
C VAL A 122 -35.92 45.88 32.22
N GLU A 123 -36.45 45.72 33.43
CA GLU A 123 -37.89 45.63 33.73
C GLU A 123 -38.60 46.98 33.54
#